data_AF-A0A814FAW6-F1
#
_entry.id   AF-A0A814FAW6-F1
#
_cell.length_a   1.000
_cell.length_b   1.000
_cell.length_c   1.000
_cell.angle_alpha   90.00
_cell.angle_beta   90.00
_cell.angle_gamma   90.00
#
_symmetry.space_group_name_H-M   'P 1'
#
loop_
_entity.id
_entity.type
_entity.pdbx_description
1 polymer ?
#
loop_
_entity_poly.entity_id
_entity_poly.type
_entity_poly.pdbx_seq_one_letter_code
_entity_poly.pdbx_strand_id
1 'polypeptide(L)'
;MLSSLLYPICAQILLDQNNMQSKYISSKGLSGRVIPAGTFPTKILALEYLYGLQCPIPNLPPRLYTIQSVDLVHIAYDNEYLITQNEIIVHLSGKKRLTAFTIMAFDKDYKLCGYDGQIRNFGLTFDPSTNVERQVIIDLICNVTQTFCNGKLQQYLSVDECKQYLMKNVPYGSYDRGDQGTVACRTIHAYFVPLFPTIHCPHVGPSGGEACTNKPIDFYYNQTNFLGCAYKQY
;
A
#
# COMPACT_ATOMS: atom_id res chain seq x y z
N MET A 1 -7.06 21.18 -1.07
CA MET A 1 -5.68 20.66 -1.17
C MET A 1 -5.60 19.16 -0.85
N LEU A 2 -6.23 18.66 0.21
CA LEU A 2 -6.23 17.21 0.50
C LEU A 2 -7.01 16.35 -0.52
N SER A 3 -8.18 16.80 -0.99
CA SER A 3 -8.95 16.07 -2.01
C SER A 3 -8.15 15.85 -3.30
N SER A 4 -7.35 16.84 -3.71
CA SER A 4 -6.42 16.69 -4.83
C SER A 4 -5.32 15.66 -4.55
N LEU A 5 -4.86 15.45 -3.32
CA LEU A 5 -3.83 14.43 -3.06
C LEU A 5 -4.33 13.00 -3.30
N LEU A 6 -5.63 12.74 -3.22
CA LEU A 6 -6.19 11.38 -3.20
C LEU A 6 -6.66 10.89 -4.57
N TYR A 7 -7.35 11.72 -5.37
CA TYR A 7 -7.85 11.34 -6.70
C TYR A 7 -8.23 12.61 -7.50
N PRO A 8 -7.99 12.68 -8.84
CA PRO A 8 -7.38 11.69 -9.72
C PRO A 8 -5.86 11.82 -9.90
N ILE A 9 -5.21 12.85 -9.34
CA ILE A 9 -3.79 13.14 -9.63
C ILE A 9 -2.79 12.25 -8.87
N CYS A 10 -3.28 11.37 -8.01
CA CYS A 10 -2.44 10.58 -7.11
C CYS A 10 -1.47 9.64 -7.85
N ALA A 11 -1.84 9.14 -9.05
CA ALA A 11 -0.93 8.40 -9.93
C ALA A 11 0.21 9.30 -10.47
N GLN A 12 -0.09 10.56 -10.76
CA GLN A 12 0.92 11.54 -11.20
C GLN A 12 1.91 11.85 -10.07
N ILE A 13 1.44 11.91 -8.82
CA ILE A 13 2.30 12.09 -7.65
C ILE A 13 3.23 10.88 -7.48
N LEU A 14 2.68 9.66 -7.50
CA LEU A 14 3.49 8.44 -7.36
C LEU A 14 4.58 8.35 -8.43
N LEU A 15 4.23 8.61 -9.69
CA LEU A 15 5.12 8.51 -10.85
C LEU A 15 5.95 9.79 -11.09
N ASP A 16 5.83 10.79 -10.23
CA ASP A 16 6.42 12.14 -10.37
C ASP A 16 6.22 12.80 -11.75
N GLN A 17 5.09 12.54 -12.39
CA GLN A 17 4.75 13.16 -13.67
C GLN A 17 4.61 14.67 -13.48
N ASN A 18 5.18 15.48 -14.36
CA ASN A 18 5.12 16.95 -14.29
C ASN A 18 5.63 17.54 -12.96
N ASN A 19 6.62 16.89 -12.33
CA ASN A 19 7.23 17.28 -11.06
C ASN A 19 6.21 17.38 -9.90
N MET A 20 5.18 16.55 -9.92
CA MET A 20 4.10 16.61 -8.93
C MET A 20 4.58 16.29 -7.52
N GLN A 21 5.62 15.48 -7.33
CA GLN A 21 6.18 15.26 -5.99
C GLN A 21 6.75 16.55 -5.41
N SER A 22 7.44 17.38 -6.21
CA SER A 22 8.01 18.64 -5.72
C SER A 22 6.95 19.63 -5.24
N LYS A 23 5.71 19.52 -5.74
CA LYS A 23 4.58 20.37 -5.37
C LYS A 23 3.92 19.93 -4.06
N TYR A 24 3.84 18.63 -3.80
CA TYR A 24 3.01 18.09 -2.73
C TYR A 24 3.77 17.36 -1.62
N ILE A 25 4.99 16.91 -1.89
CA ILE A 25 5.78 16.07 -1.00
C ILE A 25 6.97 16.87 -0.49
N SER A 26 7.22 16.80 0.82
CA SER A 26 8.31 17.53 1.45
C SER A 26 9.66 17.13 0.85
N SER A 27 10.54 18.11 0.66
CA SER A 27 11.92 17.85 0.24
C SER A 27 12.75 17.17 1.34
N LYS A 28 12.29 17.20 2.60
CA LYS A 28 12.93 16.53 3.74
C LYS A 28 12.67 15.02 3.78
N GLY A 29 11.78 14.52 2.92
CA GLY A 29 11.39 13.12 2.85
C GLY A 29 9.92 12.89 3.17
N LEU A 30 9.52 11.62 3.08
CA LEU A 30 8.20 11.14 3.45
C LEU A 30 8.38 9.80 4.16
N SER A 31 7.64 9.60 5.25
CA SER A 31 7.51 8.30 5.89
C SER A 31 6.05 8.09 6.30
N GLY A 32 5.65 6.85 6.52
CA GLY A 32 4.32 6.62 7.05
C GLY A 32 4.01 5.20 7.45
N ARG A 33 2.78 5.01 7.91
CA ARG A 33 2.21 3.73 8.30
C ARG A 33 0.82 3.59 7.71
N VAL A 34 0.49 2.40 7.23
CA VAL A 34 -0.90 2.02 6.90
C VAL A 34 -1.19 0.72 7.62
N ILE A 35 -2.04 0.74 8.62
CA ILE A 35 -2.54 -0.48 9.24
C ILE A 35 -3.69 -1.00 8.36
N PRO A 36 -3.68 -2.27 7.97
CA PRO A 36 -2.79 -3.38 8.39
C PRO A 36 -1.63 -3.71 7.42
N ALA A 37 -1.32 -2.85 6.45
CA ALA A 37 -0.34 -3.11 5.40
C ALA A 37 1.13 -3.01 5.84
N GLY A 38 1.47 -2.16 6.80
CA GLY A 38 2.82 -2.06 7.37
C GLY A 38 3.34 -0.64 7.62
N THR A 39 4.66 -0.54 7.76
CA THR A 39 5.42 0.70 8.01
C THR A 39 6.38 0.98 6.86
N PHE A 40 6.52 2.27 6.52
CA PHE A 40 7.18 2.73 5.31
C PHE A 40 8.14 3.89 5.66
N PRO A 41 9.40 3.58 6.05
CA PRO A 41 10.32 4.59 6.57
C PRO A 41 10.97 5.46 5.48
N THR A 42 10.86 5.07 4.21
CA THR A 42 11.47 5.79 3.09
C THR A 42 10.42 6.43 2.20
N LYS A 43 10.80 7.51 1.51
CA LYS A 43 9.92 8.26 0.61
C LYS A 43 9.26 7.38 -0.45
N ILE A 44 10.02 6.48 -1.07
CA ILE A 44 9.51 5.61 -2.15
C ILE A 44 8.43 4.68 -1.60
N LEU A 45 8.73 3.96 -0.51
CA LEU A 45 7.79 3.04 0.11
C LEU A 45 6.53 3.78 0.62
N ALA A 46 6.72 4.95 1.22
CA ALA A 46 5.60 5.73 1.75
C ALA A 46 4.69 6.25 0.64
N LEU A 47 5.25 6.72 -0.49
CA LEU A 47 4.45 7.11 -1.65
C LEU A 47 3.70 5.94 -2.26
N GLU A 48 4.37 4.79 -2.41
CA GLU A 48 3.79 3.59 -2.99
C GLU A 48 2.61 3.07 -2.17
N TYR A 49 2.71 3.05 -0.85
CA TYR A 49 1.59 2.56 -0.04
C TYR A 49 0.49 3.59 0.15
N LEU A 50 0.82 4.89 0.17
CA LEU A 50 -0.17 5.94 0.23
C LEU A 50 -0.96 6.06 -1.08
N TYR A 51 -0.30 5.99 -2.24
CA TYR A 51 -0.93 6.22 -3.55
C TYR A 51 -1.09 4.95 -4.36
N GLY A 52 -0.09 4.09 -4.36
CA GLY A 52 -0.13 2.83 -5.09
C GLY A 52 -1.32 1.94 -4.71
N LEU A 53 -1.77 1.92 -3.45
CA LEU A 53 -2.97 1.16 -3.07
C LEU A 53 -4.28 1.77 -3.58
N GLN A 54 -4.33 3.08 -3.85
CA GLN A 54 -5.58 3.80 -4.15
C GLN A 54 -5.65 4.43 -5.55
N CYS A 55 -4.57 4.43 -6.31
CA CYS A 55 -4.55 5.11 -7.60
C CYS A 55 -4.77 4.14 -8.76
N PRO A 56 -5.57 4.52 -9.77
CA PRO A 56 -5.59 3.82 -11.05
C PRO A 56 -4.27 4.12 -11.78
N ILE A 57 -3.26 3.29 -11.53
CA ILE A 57 -1.95 3.42 -12.18
C ILE A 57 -1.99 2.63 -13.49
N PRO A 58 -1.65 3.27 -14.63
CA PRO A 58 -1.58 2.57 -15.91
C PRO A 58 -0.63 1.37 -15.86
N ASN A 59 -0.97 0.31 -16.60
CA ASN A 59 -0.13 -0.89 -16.76
C ASN A 59 0.11 -1.72 -15.48
N LEU A 60 -0.63 -1.46 -14.41
CA LEU A 60 -0.68 -2.39 -13.28
C LEU A 60 -1.56 -3.60 -13.59
N PRO A 61 -1.33 -4.73 -12.90
CA PRO A 61 -2.19 -5.89 -13.03
C PRO A 61 -3.63 -5.56 -12.64
N PRO A 62 -4.62 -6.21 -13.28
CA PRO A 62 -6.03 -5.96 -12.99
C PRO A 62 -6.33 -6.23 -11.52
N ARG A 63 -7.05 -5.31 -10.88
CA ARG A 63 -7.54 -5.46 -9.51
C ARG A 63 -8.92 -6.07 -9.52
N LEU A 64 -9.25 -6.84 -8.49
CA LEU A 64 -10.61 -7.35 -8.28
C LEU A 64 -11.64 -6.23 -8.25
N TYR A 65 -11.27 -5.09 -7.65
CA TYR A 65 -12.11 -3.91 -7.58
C TYR A 65 -11.34 -2.67 -8.03
N THR A 66 -12.01 -1.83 -8.82
CA THR A 66 -11.45 -0.57 -9.33
C THR A 66 -12.05 0.60 -8.56
N ILE A 67 -11.26 1.66 -8.37
CA ILE A 67 -11.70 2.85 -7.66
C ILE A 67 -12.53 3.73 -8.58
N GLN A 68 -13.71 4.11 -8.11
CA GLN A 68 -14.68 4.92 -8.85
C GLN A 68 -14.67 6.37 -8.38
N SER A 69 -14.59 6.58 -7.06
CA SER A 69 -14.50 7.90 -6.44
C SER A 69 -13.92 7.80 -5.03
N VAL A 70 -13.51 8.95 -4.49
CA VAL A 70 -13.02 9.11 -3.12
C VAL A 70 -13.72 10.30 -2.49
N ASP A 71 -14.36 10.07 -1.34
CA ASP A 71 -15.02 11.11 -0.56
C ASP A 71 -14.21 11.41 0.70
N LEU A 72 -13.93 12.69 0.94
CA LEU A 72 -13.46 13.18 2.22
C LEU A 72 -14.68 13.48 3.09
N VAL A 73 -14.98 12.61 4.05
CA VAL A 73 -16.19 12.67 4.87
C VAL A 73 -16.02 13.62 6.04
N HIS A 74 -14.87 13.52 6.70
CA HIS A 74 -14.53 14.34 7.85
C HIS A 74 -13.09 14.80 7.77
N ILE A 75 -12.84 16.03 8.20
CA ILE A 75 -11.51 16.58 8.40
C ILE A 75 -11.48 17.40 9.69
N ALA A 76 -10.52 17.08 10.54
CA ALA A 76 -10.11 17.92 11.66
C ALA A 76 -8.69 18.41 11.39
N TYR A 77 -8.40 19.65 11.75
CA TYR A 77 -7.09 20.27 11.58
C TYR A 77 -6.59 20.78 12.93
N ASP A 78 -5.33 20.49 13.23
CA ASP A 78 -4.64 21.01 14.40
C ASP A 78 -4.07 22.39 14.05
N ASN A 79 -4.38 23.40 14.87
CA ASN A 79 -3.90 24.77 14.65
C ASN A 79 -2.49 25.00 15.19
N GLU A 80 -2.00 24.18 16.11
CA GLU A 80 -0.64 24.27 16.67
C GLU A 80 0.35 23.50 15.78
N TYR A 81 -0.03 22.33 15.30
CA TYR A 81 0.79 21.52 14.39
C TYR A 81 0.11 21.41 13.03
N LEU A 82 0.83 21.54 11.93
CA LEU A 82 0.28 21.32 10.58
C LEU A 82 -0.05 19.83 10.37
N ILE A 83 -1.15 19.40 10.98
CA ILE A 83 -1.64 18.02 11.01
C ILE A 83 -3.13 18.04 10.67
N THR A 84 -3.55 17.05 9.88
CA THR A 84 -4.97 16.79 9.63
C THR A 84 -5.33 15.38 10.06
N GLN A 85 -6.54 15.20 10.58
CA GLN A 85 -7.15 13.89 10.81
C GLN A 85 -8.34 13.78 9.87
N ASN A 86 -8.40 12.69 9.09
CA ASN A 86 -9.33 12.58 7.97
C ASN A 86 -10.07 11.24 8.03
N GLU A 87 -11.37 11.28 7.77
CA GLU A 87 -12.15 10.11 7.39
C GLU A 87 -12.38 10.14 5.87
N ILE A 88 -11.99 9.06 5.20
CA ILE A 88 -12.06 8.91 3.75
C ILE A 88 -12.88 7.67 3.43
N ILE A 89 -13.83 7.81 2.49
CA ILE A 89 -14.55 6.69 1.89
C ILE A 89 -14.09 6.53 0.45
N VAL A 90 -13.56 5.35 0.11
CA VAL A 90 -13.21 4.98 -1.26
C VAL A 90 -14.31 4.11 -1.82
N HIS A 91 -14.96 4.57 -2.90
CA HIS A 91 -15.99 3.80 -3.59
C HIS A 91 -15.36 2.94 -4.67
N LEU A 92 -15.68 1.65 -4.64
CA LEU A 92 -15.13 0.63 -5.52
C LEU A 92 -16.20 0.05 -6.44
N SER A 93 -15.77 -0.50 -7.57
CA SER A 93 -16.63 -1.31 -8.43
C SER A 93 -17.32 -2.44 -7.66
N GLY A 94 -18.49 -2.87 -8.14
CA GLY A 94 -19.30 -3.86 -7.42
C GLY A 94 -19.99 -3.33 -6.16
N LYS A 95 -20.13 -2.00 -6.02
CA LYS A 95 -20.77 -1.31 -4.88
C LYS A 95 -20.07 -1.57 -3.53
N LYS A 96 -18.79 -1.95 -3.56
CA LYS A 96 -17.96 -2.06 -2.36
C LYS A 96 -17.43 -0.69 -1.94
N ARG A 97 -17.08 -0.55 -0.66
CA ARG A 97 -16.50 0.67 -0.10
C ARG A 97 -15.38 0.33 0.86
N LEU A 98 -14.35 1.18 0.93
CA LEU A 98 -13.35 1.16 1.99
C LEU A 98 -13.50 2.40 2.85
N THR A 99 -13.38 2.26 4.16
CA THR A 99 -13.28 3.38 5.10
C THR A 99 -11.86 3.44 5.62
N ALA A 100 -11.21 4.59 5.43
CA ALA A 100 -9.87 4.86 5.92
C ALA A 100 -9.88 6.07 6.87
N PHE A 101 -9.15 5.93 7.97
CA PHE A 101 -8.83 7.03 8.88
C PHE A 101 -7.36 7.36 8.70
N THR A 102 -7.02 8.62 8.50
CA THR A 102 -5.63 9.03 8.28
C THR A 102 -5.28 10.27 9.06
N ILE A 103 -4.11 10.27 9.68
CA ILE A 103 -3.46 11.45 10.22
C ILE A 103 -2.35 11.82 9.24
N MET A 104 -2.36 13.04 8.72
CA MET A 104 -1.35 13.53 7.77
C MET A 104 -0.62 14.72 8.34
N ALA A 105 0.71 14.68 8.32
CA ALA A 105 1.60 15.74 8.78
C ALA A 105 2.21 16.50 7.60
N PHE A 106 2.27 17.82 7.73
CA PHE A 106 2.79 18.72 6.72
C PHE A 106 3.95 19.56 7.27
N ASP A 107 4.90 19.87 6.40
CA ASP A 107 5.98 20.81 6.71
C ASP A 107 5.49 22.26 6.60
N LYS A 108 6.39 23.21 6.89
CA LYS A 108 6.11 24.66 6.87
C LYS A 108 5.63 25.18 5.51
N ASP A 109 5.90 24.45 4.43
CA ASP A 109 5.51 24.79 3.07
C ASP A 109 4.21 24.08 2.67
N TYR A 110 3.48 23.51 3.64
CA TYR A 110 2.26 22.73 3.48
C TYR A 110 2.43 21.48 2.62
N LYS A 111 3.64 20.91 2.57
CA LYS A 111 3.91 19.66 1.83
C LYS A 111 3.86 18.47 2.76
N LEU A 112 3.28 17.37 2.29
CA LEU A 112 3.14 16.13 3.03
C LEU A 112 4.53 15.57 3.36
N CYS A 113 4.80 15.36 4.64
CA CYS A 113 6.07 14.84 5.14
C CYS A 113 5.91 13.54 5.95
N GLY A 114 4.68 13.25 6.39
CA GLY A 114 4.38 12.10 7.24
C GLY A 114 2.92 11.71 7.19
N TYR A 115 2.62 10.43 7.38
CA TYR A 115 1.24 9.98 7.58
C TYR A 115 1.12 8.72 8.44
N ASP A 116 -0.04 8.57 9.06
CA ASP A 116 -0.41 7.39 9.82
C ASP A 116 -1.87 7.05 9.53
N GLY A 117 -2.11 5.91 8.90
CA GLY A 117 -3.42 5.52 8.38
C GLY A 117 -3.89 4.16 8.89
N GLN A 118 -5.20 3.99 8.95
CA GLN A 118 -5.86 2.72 9.18
C GLN A 118 -6.99 2.51 8.18
N ILE A 119 -7.06 1.33 7.58
CA ILE A 119 -8.17 0.91 6.73
C ILE A 119 -9.05 -0.06 7.54
N ARG A 120 -10.29 0.34 7.86
CA ARG A 120 -11.13 -0.41 8.82
C ARG A 120 -11.63 -1.75 8.29
N ASN A 121 -11.93 -1.82 7.00
CA ASN A 121 -12.64 -2.95 6.40
C ASN A 121 -11.85 -3.54 5.23
N PHE A 122 -10.53 -3.62 5.38
CA PHE A 122 -9.62 -4.06 4.33
C PHE A 122 -9.84 -5.55 4.00
N GLY A 123 -9.84 -6.42 5.01
CA GLY A 123 -10.21 -7.84 4.90
C GLY A 123 -11.59 -8.04 4.28
N LEU A 124 -12.61 -7.40 4.84
CA LEU A 124 -13.99 -7.51 4.32
C LEU A 124 -14.14 -7.11 2.84
N THR A 125 -13.25 -6.26 2.34
CA THR A 125 -13.29 -5.79 0.95
C THR A 125 -12.54 -6.71 0.00
N PHE A 126 -11.34 -7.17 0.38
CA PHE A 126 -10.41 -7.85 -0.53
C PHE A 126 -10.18 -9.32 -0.23
N ASP A 127 -10.56 -9.82 0.95
CA ASP A 127 -10.47 -11.24 1.23
C ASP A 127 -11.39 -12.02 0.28
N PRO A 128 -10.87 -13.05 -0.40
CA PRO A 128 -11.69 -13.91 -1.24
C PRO A 128 -12.65 -14.73 -0.37
N SER A 129 -13.88 -14.80 -0.84
CA SER A 129 -14.98 -15.56 -0.24
C SER A 129 -15.05 -17.00 -0.74
N THR A 130 -14.39 -17.31 -1.87
CA THR A 130 -14.43 -18.65 -2.48
C THR A 130 -13.04 -19.19 -2.84
N ASN A 131 -12.94 -20.52 -2.98
CA ASN A 131 -11.70 -21.15 -3.45
C ASN A 131 -11.33 -20.76 -4.89
N VAL A 132 -12.31 -20.44 -5.73
CA VAL A 132 -12.08 -19.96 -7.10
C VAL A 132 -11.39 -18.60 -7.07
N GLU A 133 -11.89 -17.65 -6.24
CA GLU A 133 -11.27 -16.34 -6.07
C GLU A 133 -9.83 -16.46 -5.52
N ARG A 134 -9.59 -17.39 -4.57
CA ARG A 134 -8.25 -17.68 -4.07
C ARG A 134 -7.31 -18.14 -5.18
N GLN A 135 -7.77 -19.01 -6.07
CA GLN A 135 -6.96 -19.50 -7.18
C GLN A 135 -6.65 -18.38 -8.18
N VAL A 136 -7.61 -17.50 -8.48
CA VAL A 136 -7.39 -16.33 -9.35
C VAL A 136 -6.29 -15.41 -8.79
N ILE A 137 -6.29 -15.18 -7.47
CA ILE A 137 -5.27 -14.37 -6.80
C ILE A 137 -3.88 -15.05 -6.86
N ILE A 138 -3.81 -16.35 -6.61
CA ILE A 138 -2.56 -17.11 -6.69
C ILE A 138 -2.01 -17.07 -8.13
N ASP A 139 -2.88 -17.26 -9.12
CA ASP A 139 -2.54 -17.18 -10.54
C ASP A 139 -1.99 -15.79 -10.90
N LEU A 140 -2.61 -14.72 -10.40
CA LEU A 140 -2.12 -13.35 -10.55
C LEU A 140 -0.70 -13.20 -10.00
N ILE A 141 -0.47 -13.60 -8.73
CA ILE A 141 0.85 -13.47 -8.09
C ILE A 141 1.91 -14.20 -8.93
N CYS A 142 1.64 -15.45 -9.31
CA CYS A 142 2.62 -16.27 -10.02
C CYS A 142 2.90 -15.78 -11.43
N ASN A 143 1.87 -15.32 -12.16
CA ASN A 143 2.06 -14.76 -13.50
C ASN A 143 2.87 -13.45 -13.46
N VAL A 144 2.56 -12.56 -12.52
CA VAL A 144 3.31 -11.30 -12.36
C VAL A 144 4.75 -11.59 -11.96
N THR A 145 4.95 -12.50 -10.99
CA THR A 145 6.29 -12.89 -10.54
C THR A 145 7.10 -13.45 -11.71
N GLN A 146 6.56 -14.39 -12.48
CA GLN A 146 7.27 -14.96 -13.63
C GLN A 146 7.56 -13.94 -14.73
N THR A 147 6.68 -12.95 -14.92
CA THR A 147 6.84 -11.94 -15.98
C THR A 147 7.95 -10.95 -15.64
N PHE A 148 8.03 -10.49 -14.39
CA PHE A 148 8.86 -9.34 -14.01
C PHE A 148 10.06 -9.69 -13.14
N CYS A 149 10.01 -10.81 -12.40
CA CYS A 149 11.08 -11.24 -11.51
C CYS A 149 12.00 -12.23 -12.24
N ASN A 150 12.93 -11.69 -13.03
CA ASN A 150 13.85 -12.47 -13.87
C ASN A 150 15.31 -12.29 -13.43
N GLY A 151 16.19 -13.19 -13.88
CA GLY A 151 17.62 -13.13 -13.60
C GLY A 151 17.90 -13.16 -12.09
N LYS A 152 18.60 -12.13 -11.58
CA LYS A 152 18.89 -12.02 -10.13
C LYS A 152 17.65 -11.83 -9.26
N LEU A 153 16.52 -11.42 -9.84
CA LEU A 153 15.27 -11.24 -9.13
C LEU A 153 14.38 -12.48 -9.20
N GLN A 154 14.80 -13.55 -9.88
CA GLN A 154 14.00 -14.77 -10.01
C GLN A 154 13.64 -15.36 -8.64
N GLN A 155 12.34 -15.62 -8.43
CA GLN A 155 11.81 -16.18 -7.17
C GLN A 155 11.36 -17.63 -7.29
N TYR A 156 10.97 -18.04 -8.50
CA TYR A 156 10.49 -19.38 -8.83
C TYR A 156 11.04 -19.79 -10.20
N LEU A 157 11.22 -21.08 -10.43
CA LEU A 157 11.63 -21.66 -11.71
C LEU A 157 10.49 -21.63 -12.73
N SER A 158 9.24 -21.74 -12.26
CA SER A 158 8.06 -21.68 -13.13
C SER A 158 6.81 -21.16 -12.39
N VAL A 159 5.78 -20.81 -13.17
CA VAL A 159 4.44 -20.48 -12.66
C VAL A 159 3.87 -21.64 -11.83
N ASP A 160 4.04 -22.89 -12.27
CA ASP A 160 3.50 -24.06 -11.57
C ASP A 160 4.19 -24.30 -10.22
N GLU A 161 5.51 -24.09 -10.15
CA GLU A 161 6.24 -24.15 -8.87
C GLU A 161 5.73 -23.08 -7.90
N CYS A 162 5.57 -21.85 -8.38
CA CYS A 162 5.00 -20.76 -7.59
C CYS A 162 3.62 -21.14 -7.03
N LYS A 163 2.72 -21.64 -7.88
CA LYS A 163 1.37 -22.06 -7.47
C LYS A 163 1.44 -23.16 -6.40
N GLN A 164 2.24 -24.19 -6.63
CA GLN A 164 2.40 -25.29 -5.68
C GLN A 164 2.92 -24.80 -4.33
N TYR A 165 3.93 -23.93 -4.32
CA TYR A 165 4.48 -23.36 -3.09
C TYR A 165 3.44 -22.52 -2.34
N LEU A 166 2.77 -21.58 -3.03
CA LEU A 166 1.76 -20.73 -2.39
C LEU A 166 0.57 -21.53 -1.85
N MET A 167 0.14 -22.59 -2.54
CA MET A 167 -0.98 -23.41 -2.11
C MET A 167 -0.64 -24.35 -0.93
N LYS A 168 0.62 -24.81 -0.82
CA LYS A 168 1.02 -25.82 0.16
C LYS A 168 1.74 -25.26 1.37
N ASN A 169 2.53 -24.19 1.19
CA ASN A 169 3.48 -23.73 2.20
C ASN A 169 3.13 -22.36 2.78
N VAL A 170 2.24 -21.60 2.15
CA VAL A 170 1.89 -20.25 2.58
C VAL A 170 0.43 -20.21 3.02
N PRO A 171 0.14 -19.86 4.29
CA PRO A 171 -1.23 -19.62 4.71
C PRO A 171 -1.87 -18.54 3.85
N TYR A 172 -3.15 -18.71 3.48
CA TYR A 172 -3.82 -17.71 2.65
C TYR A 172 -3.86 -16.34 3.34
N GLY A 173 -4.18 -16.34 4.63
CA GLY A 173 -4.26 -15.14 5.46
C GLY A 173 -5.48 -14.27 5.15
N SER A 174 -5.43 -13.04 5.64
CA SER A 174 -6.43 -12.00 5.44
C SER A 174 -5.72 -10.66 5.26
N TYR A 175 -6.32 -9.76 4.49
CA TYR A 175 -5.85 -8.39 4.37
C TYR A 175 -5.82 -7.65 5.70
N ASP A 176 -6.56 -8.08 6.74
CA ASP A 176 -6.48 -7.52 8.10
C ASP A 176 -5.14 -7.80 8.81
N ARG A 177 -4.30 -8.63 8.19
CA ARG A 177 -2.91 -8.93 8.58
C ARG A 177 -2.00 -8.91 7.34
N GLY A 178 -2.12 -7.84 6.55
CA GLY A 178 -1.47 -7.65 5.25
C GLY A 178 0.06 -7.52 5.26
N ASP A 179 0.68 -7.54 6.43
CA ASP A 179 2.13 -7.48 6.66
C ASP A 179 2.72 -8.84 7.12
N GLN A 180 1.92 -9.92 7.11
CA GLN A 180 2.34 -11.24 7.57
C GLN A 180 2.81 -12.15 6.43
N GLY A 181 3.40 -13.30 6.78
CA GLY A 181 3.82 -14.34 5.84
C GLY A 181 2.65 -15.09 5.20
N THR A 182 1.82 -14.37 4.43
CA THR A 182 0.55 -14.88 3.87
C THR A 182 0.40 -14.55 2.39
N VAL A 183 -0.49 -15.27 1.70
CA VAL A 183 -0.85 -14.97 0.31
C VAL A 183 -1.46 -13.57 0.18
N ALA A 184 -2.22 -13.11 1.17
CA ALA A 184 -2.76 -11.75 1.21
C ALA A 184 -1.66 -10.67 1.13
N CYS A 185 -0.61 -10.77 1.96
CA CYS A 185 0.55 -9.88 1.89
C CYS A 185 1.23 -9.93 0.52
N ARG A 186 1.44 -11.13 -0.02
CA ARG A 186 2.08 -11.33 -1.33
C ARG A 186 1.24 -10.74 -2.46
N THR A 187 -0.08 -10.73 -2.32
CA THR A 187 -0.97 -10.10 -3.30
C THR A 187 -0.75 -8.59 -3.34
N ILE A 188 -0.59 -7.94 -2.18
CA ILE A 188 -0.28 -6.51 -2.10
C ILE A 188 1.01 -6.21 -2.86
N HIS A 189 2.07 -6.96 -2.58
CA HIS A 189 3.37 -6.73 -3.24
C HIS A 189 3.37 -7.11 -4.73
N ALA A 190 2.62 -8.12 -5.14
CA ALA A 190 2.49 -8.49 -6.55
C ALA A 190 1.94 -7.33 -7.39
N TYR A 191 1.03 -6.50 -6.86
CA TYR A 191 0.55 -5.31 -7.58
C TYR A 191 1.65 -4.27 -7.84
N PHE A 192 2.71 -4.25 -7.04
CA PHE A 192 3.79 -3.26 -7.14
C PHE A 192 5.04 -3.77 -7.86
N VAL A 193 5.16 -5.08 -8.08
CA VAL A 193 6.25 -5.69 -8.85
C VAL A 193 6.51 -4.97 -10.20
N PRO A 194 5.50 -4.59 -11.02
CA PRO A 194 5.77 -3.91 -12.28
C PRO A 194 6.34 -2.48 -12.14
N LEU A 195 6.19 -1.84 -10.98
CA LEU A 195 6.73 -0.50 -10.72
C LEU A 195 8.16 -0.57 -10.18
N PHE A 196 8.39 -1.43 -9.19
CA PHE A 196 9.68 -1.52 -8.50
C PHE A 196 10.07 -2.99 -8.24
N PRO A 197 10.42 -3.76 -9.29
CA PRO A 197 10.68 -5.19 -9.17
C PRO A 197 11.84 -5.51 -8.22
N THR A 198 12.86 -4.65 -8.14
CA THR A 198 13.98 -4.81 -7.21
C THR A 198 13.58 -4.76 -5.73
N ILE A 199 12.45 -4.10 -5.41
CA ILE A 199 11.90 -4.02 -4.06
C ILE A 199 10.92 -5.18 -3.82
N HIS A 200 10.00 -5.43 -4.76
CA HIS A 200 8.87 -6.33 -4.48
C HIS A 200 9.06 -7.79 -4.88
N CYS A 201 9.99 -8.11 -5.79
CA CYS A 201 10.25 -9.50 -6.15
C CYS A 201 10.62 -10.36 -4.92
N PRO A 202 11.52 -9.94 -4.02
CA PRO A 202 11.78 -10.68 -2.79
C PRO A 202 10.53 -10.93 -1.93
N HIS A 203 9.58 -9.99 -1.93
CA HIS A 203 8.39 -10.05 -1.09
C HIS A 203 7.33 -11.03 -1.61
N VAL A 204 7.33 -11.36 -2.90
CA VAL A 204 6.39 -12.34 -3.50
C VAL A 204 6.96 -13.75 -3.54
N GLY A 205 8.28 -13.93 -3.35
CA GLY A 205 8.97 -15.22 -3.36
C GLY A 205 9.06 -15.95 -2.02
N PRO A 206 9.63 -17.17 -1.97
CA PRO A 206 9.59 -18.04 -0.80
C PRO A 206 10.06 -17.42 0.53
N SER A 207 11.10 -16.57 0.49
CA SER A 207 11.62 -15.91 1.70
C SER A 207 10.67 -14.87 2.28
N GLY A 208 9.74 -14.34 1.47
CA GLY A 208 8.91 -13.19 1.85
C GLY A 208 9.66 -11.87 1.91
N GLY A 209 10.96 -11.86 1.61
CA GLY A 209 11.83 -10.68 1.57
C GLY A 209 11.69 -9.77 2.78
N GLU A 210 11.55 -10.37 3.96
CA GLU A 210 11.25 -9.72 5.24
C GLU A 210 9.89 -9.01 5.30
N ALA A 211 9.34 -8.46 4.22
CA ALA A 211 8.02 -7.82 4.22
C ALA A 211 6.89 -8.80 4.52
N CYS A 212 6.79 -9.90 3.75
CA CYS A 212 5.78 -10.94 3.97
C CYS A 212 6.35 -12.07 4.82
N THR A 213 6.64 -11.76 6.08
CA THR A 213 7.10 -12.72 7.10
C THR A 213 6.28 -12.58 8.36
N ASN A 214 6.21 -13.64 9.18
CA ASN A 214 5.45 -13.58 10.43
C ASN A 214 6.12 -12.61 11.40
N LYS A 215 5.39 -11.56 11.79
CA LYS A 215 5.90 -10.55 12.71
C LYS A 215 5.53 -10.91 14.14
N PRO A 216 6.49 -10.97 15.08
CA PRO A 216 6.17 -11.13 16.50
C PRO A 216 5.43 -9.90 17.01
N ILE A 217 4.72 -10.02 18.13
CA ILE A 217 3.93 -8.91 18.69
C ILE A 217 4.79 -7.67 18.97
N ASP A 218 6.03 -7.85 19.42
CA ASP A 218 6.97 -6.75 19.73
C ASP A 218 7.32 -5.89 18.53
N PHE A 219 7.22 -6.44 17.31
CA PHE A 219 7.41 -5.67 16.07
C PHE A 219 6.47 -4.45 16.01
N TYR A 220 5.26 -4.58 16.55
CA TYR A 220 4.25 -3.52 16.51
C TYR A 220 4.45 -2.42 17.55
N TYR A 221 5.26 -2.67 18.58
CA TYR A 221 5.53 -1.67 19.62
C TYR A 221 6.76 -0.80 19.30
N ASN A 222 7.61 -1.22 18.35
CA ASN A 222 8.80 -0.47 17.95
C ASN A 222 8.50 0.69 16.96
N GLN A 223 7.27 1.20 16.94
CA GLN A 223 6.81 2.06 15.87
C GLN A 223 7.35 3.50 15.97
N THR A 224 7.73 4.00 14.79
CA THR A 224 8.41 5.28 14.56
C THR A 224 7.47 6.48 14.61
N ASN A 225 8.02 7.65 14.97
CA ASN A 225 7.32 8.93 14.96
C ASN A 225 7.10 9.46 13.53
N PHE A 226 6.12 8.90 12.81
CA PHE A 226 5.81 9.28 11.42
C PHE A 226 5.29 10.70 11.26
N LEU A 227 4.74 11.29 12.33
CA LEU A 227 4.18 12.64 12.32
C LEU A 227 5.15 13.70 12.82
N GLY A 228 6.35 13.30 13.29
CA GLY A 228 7.33 14.20 13.92
C GLY A 228 7.91 15.27 13.01
N CYS A 229 7.64 15.19 11.70
CA CYS A 229 8.01 16.21 10.72
C CYS A 229 7.03 17.40 10.69
N ALA A 230 5.86 17.29 11.35
CA ALA A 230 4.84 18.32 11.34
C ALA A 230 5.40 19.67 11.83
N TYR A 231 5.12 20.72 11.06
CA TYR A 231 5.54 22.06 11.46
C TYR A 231 4.68 22.58 12.61
N LYS A 232 5.35 23.14 13.62
CA LYS A 232 4.70 23.82 14.74
C LYS A 232 4.53 25.31 14.45
N GLN A 233 3.29 25.77 14.42
CA GLN A 233 2.91 27.16 14.28
C GLN A 233 3.03 27.82 15.66
N TYR A 234 3.88 28.84 15.75
CA TYR A 234 4.01 29.71 16.92
C TYR A 234 3.43 31.08 16.59
#